data_AF-A0A527FUK1-F1
#
_entry.id   AF-A0A527FUK1-F1
#
_cell.length_a   1.000
_cell.length_b   1.000
_cell.length_c   1.000
_cell.angle_alpha   90.00
_cell.angle_beta   90.00
_cell.angle_gamma   90.00
#
_symmetry.space_group_name_H-M   'P 1'
#
loop_
_entity.id
_entity.type
_entity.pdbx_description
1 polymer ?
#
loop_
_entity_poly.entity_id
_entity_poly.type
_entity_poly.pdbx_seq_one_letter_code
_entity_poly.pdbx_strand_id
1 'polypeptide(L)'
;DEGEGGIEGTLRSMVRRLGEPVIRKAVAAAMREMGEQFVLGRTITEAVKRGRPMTQKGYLYSFDMLGEAARTEADALRYHKAYADAI
;
A
#
# COMPACT_ATOMS: atom_id res chain seq x y z
N ASP A 1 32.97 9.22 -0.42
CA ASP A 1 32.69 8.91 -1.82
C ASP A 1 31.41 8.07 -1.95
N GLU A 2 30.30 8.58 -1.40
CA GLU A 2 28.99 7.89 -1.42
C GLU A 2 27.90 8.98 -1.43
N GLY A 3 27.19 9.15 -2.55
CA GLY A 3 26.12 10.15 -2.62
C GLY A 3 25.59 10.51 -4.02
N GLU A 4 26.21 10.06 -5.10
CA GLU A 4 25.67 10.28 -6.45
C GLU A 4 24.65 9.20 -6.82
N GLY A 5 23.37 9.54 -6.68
CA GLY A 5 22.26 8.80 -7.30
C GLY A 5 21.24 8.18 -6.33
N GLY A 6 20.70 8.97 -5.40
CA GLY A 6 19.60 8.52 -4.54
C GLY A 6 18.35 8.10 -5.33
N ILE A 7 17.43 7.37 -4.68
CA ILE A 7 16.16 6.86 -5.24
C ILE A 7 15.41 7.95 -6.03
N GLU A 8 15.47 9.21 -5.59
CA GLU A 8 14.90 10.35 -6.29
C GLU A 8 15.46 10.55 -7.71
N GLY A 9 16.78 10.43 -7.89
CA GLY A 9 17.45 10.54 -9.19
C GLY A 9 17.04 9.40 -10.12
N THR A 10 16.94 8.17 -9.58
CA THR A 10 16.44 7.00 -10.31
C THR A 10 14.98 7.19 -10.71
N LEU A 11 14.11 7.67 -9.81
CA LEU A 11 12.71 7.95 -10.10
C LEU A 11 12.55 9.03 -11.17
N ARG A 12 13.28 10.15 -11.05
CA ARG A 12 13.25 11.25 -12.05
C ARG A 12 13.74 10.77 -13.41
N SER A 13 14.80 9.95 -13.45
CA SER A 13 15.31 9.34 -14.69
C SER A 13 14.27 8.41 -15.33
N MET A 14 13.60 7.58 -14.53
CA MET A 14 12.51 6.71 -15.00
C MET A 14 11.31 7.52 -15.50
N VAL A 15 10.90 8.59 -14.81
CA VAL A 15 9.80 9.48 -15.24
C VAL A 15 10.14 10.12 -16.58
N ARG A 16 11.37 10.61 -16.74
CA ARG A 16 11.84 11.28 -17.96
C ARG A 16 11.98 10.31 -19.15
N ARG A 17 12.28 9.03 -18.92
CA ARG A 17 12.41 7.98 -19.96
C ARG A 17 11.10 7.29 -20.32
N LEU A 18 10.20 7.07 -19.35
CA LEU A 18 9.04 6.19 -19.50
C LEU A 18 7.70 6.92 -19.43
N GLY A 19 7.65 8.12 -18.83
CA GLY A 19 6.43 8.88 -18.59
C GLY A 19 5.61 8.38 -17.38
N GLU A 20 4.87 9.29 -16.75
CA GLU A 20 3.99 9.02 -15.59
C GLU A 20 3.04 7.80 -15.80
N PRO A 21 2.42 7.60 -16.98
CA PRO A 21 1.49 6.47 -17.17
C PRO A 21 2.14 5.09 -17.04
N VAL A 22 3.41 4.96 -17.43
CA VAL A 22 4.13 3.68 -17.36
C VAL A 22 4.53 3.36 -15.92
N ILE A 23 5.00 4.36 -15.18
CA ILE A 23 5.33 4.21 -13.75
C ILE A 23 4.09 3.84 -12.95
N ARG A 24 2.96 4.51 -13.21
CA ARG A 24 1.69 4.18 -12.56
C ARG A 24 1.27 2.74 -12.80
N LYS A 25 1.43 2.23 -14.03
CA LYS A 25 1.16 0.82 -14.37
C LYS A 25 2.11 -0.13 -13.66
N ALA A 26 3.40 0.19 -13.59
CA ALA A 26 4.40 -0.65 -12.92
C ALA A 26 4.14 -0.77 -11.42
N VAL A 27 3.82 0.35 -10.75
CA VAL A 27 3.43 0.34 -9.33
C VAL A 27 2.14 -0.45 -9.11
N ALA A 28 1.13 -0.26 -9.97
CA ALA A 28 -0.11 -1.04 -9.88
C ALA A 28 0.12 -2.55 -10.07
N ALA A 29 1.03 -2.95 -10.95
CA ALA A 29 1.41 -4.34 -11.16
C ALA A 29 2.14 -4.92 -9.93
N ALA A 30 3.09 -4.19 -9.36
CA ALA A 30 3.77 -4.59 -8.13
C ALA A 30 2.79 -4.72 -6.95
N MET A 31 1.82 -3.80 -6.84
CA MET A 31 0.77 -3.87 -5.83
C MET A 31 -0.19 -5.04 -6.04
N ARG A 32 -0.46 -5.41 -7.30
CA ARG A 32 -1.24 -6.62 -7.61
C ARG A 32 -0.52 -7.88 -7.14
N GLU A 33 0.79 -7.95 -7.40
CA GLU A 33 1.64 -9.06 -6.98
C GLU A 33 1.70 -9.19 -5.44
N MET A 34 1.94 -8.08 -4.74
CA MET A 34 1.92 -8.06 -3.27
C MET A 34 0.52 -8.35 -2.69
N GLY A 35 -0.53 -7.99 -3.42
CA GLY A 35 -1.91 -8.14 -2.98
C GLY A 35 -2.48 -9.55 -3.09
N GLU A 36 -1.82 -10.45 -3.81
CA GLU A 36 -2.22 -11.86 -3.90
C GLU A 36 -1.98 -12.63 -2.59
N GLN A 37 -1.03 -12.18 -1.75
CA GLN A 37 -0.69 -12.87 -0.49
C GLN A 37 -0.63 -11.98 0.75
N PHE A 38 -0.36 -10.68 0.63
CA PHE A 38 -0.06 -9.83 1.79
C PHE A 38 -0.99 -8.62 1.94
N VAL A 39 -1.52 -8.06 0.85
CA VAL A 39 -2.32 -6.81 0.89
C VAL A 39 -3.64 -6.93 0.13
N LEU A 40 -4.72 -7.26 0.85
CA LEU A 40 -6.05 -7.41 0.23
C LEU A 40 -6.59 -6.14 -0.43
N GLY A 41 -6.16 -4.94 -0.01
CA GLY A 41 -6.62 -3.67 -0.57
C GLY A 41 -5.78 -2.50 -0.08
N ARG A 42 -5.87 -1.35 -0.78
CA ARG A 42 -5.14 -0.13 -0.37
C ARG A 42 -5.83 0.60 0.77
N THR A 43 -7.12 0.33 0.92
CA THR A 43 -7.99 0.83 1.98
C THR A 43 -8.78 -0.34 2.55
N ILE A 44 -9.32 -0.18 3.76
CA ILE A 44 -10.16 -1.21 4.38
C ILE A 44 -11.39 -1.54 3.51
N THR A 45 -12.00 -0.54 2.88
CA THR A 45 -13.14 -0.72 1.97
C THR A 45 -12.79 -1.60 0.77
N GLU A 46 -11.60 -1.39 0.18
CA GLU A 46 -11.11 -2.24 -0.90
C GLU A 46 -10.85 -3.66 -0.41
N ALA A 47 -10.19 -3.80 0.76
CA ALA A 47 -9.82 -5.10 1.33
C ALA A 47 -11.06 -5.94 1.65
N VAL A 48 -12.07 -5.35 2.30
CA VAL A 48 -13.36 -6.01 2.58
C VAL A 48 -14.05 -6.42 1.29
N LYS A 49 -14.11 -5.53 0.28
CA LYS A 49 -14.74 -5.84 -1.01
C LYS A 49 -14.05 -7.03 -1.70
N ARG A 50 -12.71 -7.10 -1.66
CA ARG A 50 -11.94 -8.21 -2.25
C ARG A 50 -12.03 -9.50 -1.44
N GLY A 51 -12.20 -9.45 -0.12
CA GLY A 51 -12.33 -10.62 0.76
C GLY A 51 -13.70 -11.32 0.70
N ARG A 52 -14.77 -10.61 0.30
CA ARG A 52 -16.14 -11.14 0.26
C ARG A 52 -16.29 -12.54 -0.37
N PRO A 53 -15.69 -12.87 -1.52
CA PRO A 53 -15.83 -14.20 -2.13
C PRO A 53 -15.27 -15.34 -1.26
N MET A 54 -14.23 -15.08 -0.47
CA MET A 54 -13.65 -16.08 0.44
C MET A 54 -14.44 -16.15 1.74
N THR A 55 -14.95 -15.02 2.25
CA THR A 55 -15.86 -15.02 3.39
C THR A 55 -17.15 -15.79 3.11
N GLN A 56 -17.69 -15.69 1.89
CA GLN A 56 -18.84 -16.50 1.46
C GLN A 56 -18.56 -18.01 1.45
N LYS A 57 -17.28 -18.42 1.34
CA LYS A 57 -16.84 -19.82 1.44
C LYS A 57 -16.57 -20.26 2.88
N GLY A 58 -16.78 -19.39 3.87
CA GLY A 58 -16.57 -19.67 5.30
C GLY A 58 -15.20 -19.26 5.84
N TYR A 59 -14.34 -18.61 5.05
CA TYR A 59 -13.07 -18.08 5.56
C TYR A 59 -13.28 -16.80 6.39
N LEU A 60 -12.46 -16.65 7.43
CA LEU A 60 -12.41 -15.44 8.23
C LEU A 60 -11.15 -14.64 7.90
N TYR A 61 -11.27 -13.31 7.96
CA TYR A 61 -10.15 -12.39 7.83
C TYR A 61 -9.98 -11.59 9.11
N SER A 62 -8.74 -11.37 9.49
CA SER A 62 -8.32 -10.29 10.37
C SER A 62 -7.57 -9.28 9.52
N PHE A 63 -7.90 -7.99 9.64
CA PHE A 63 -7.28 -6.94 8.83
C PHE A 63 -6.17 -6.26 9.62
N ASP A 64 -4.93 -6.44 9.18
CA ASP A 64 -3.78 -5.68 9.66
C ASP A 64 -3.63 -4.40 8.82
N MET A 65 -3.80 -3.24 9.47
CA MET A 65 -3.73 -1.93 8.82
C MET A 65 -2.29 -1.39 8.70
N LEU A 66 -1.28 -2.17 9.11
CA LEU A 66 0.16 -1.89 8.94
C LEU A 66 0.65 -0.57 9.60
N GLY A 67 -0.12 -0.02 10.54
CA GLY A 67 0.24 1.18 11.28
C GLY A 67 1.14 0.84 12.46
N GLU A 68 2.46 0.95 12.28
CA GLU A 68 3.45 0.65 13.33
C GLU A 68 4.44 1.80 13.57
N ALA A 69 5.06 1.79 14.75
CA ALA A 69 6.18 2.65 15.14
C ALA A 69 5.99 4.15 14.82
N ALA A 70 4.86 4.73 15.22
CA ALA A 70 4.61 6.17 15.10
C ALA A 70 5.78 6.98 15.69
N ARG A 71 6.40 7.83 14.86
CA ARG A 71 7.54 8.67 15.27
C ARG A 71 7.12 10.09 15.65
N THR A 72 5.93 10.50 15.22
CA THR A 72 5.34 11.80 15.50
C THR A 72 3.92 11.64 16.05
N GLU A 73 3.43 12.66 16.73
CA GLU A 73 2.02 12.72 17.16
C GLU A 73 1.06 12.66 15.95
N ALA A 74 1.42 13.32 14.85
CA ALA A 74 0.65 13.27 13.61
C ALA A 74 0.54 11.85 13.04
N ASP A 75 1.61 11.05 13.11
CA ASP A 75 1.57 9.64 12.72
C ASP A 75 0.65 8.83 13.63
N ALA A 76 0.72 9.05 14.94
CA ALA A 76 -0.13 8.37 15.90
C ALA A 76 -1.62 8.68 15.66
N LEU A 77 -1.97 9.96 15.45
CA LEU A 77 -3.33 10.38 15.12
C LEU A 77 -3.81 9.77 13.79
N ARG A 78 -2.92 9.73 12.79
CA ARG A 78 -3.22 9.13 11.49
C ARG A 78 -3.48 7.63 11.61
N TYR A 79 -2.65 6.88 12.36
CA TYR A 79 -2.88 5.46 12.59
C TYR A 79 -4.13 5.20 13.42
N HIS A 80 -4.36 5.99 14.46
CA HIS A 80 -5.56 5.89 15.28
C HIS A 80 -6.83 6.06 14.43
N LYS A 81 -6.87 7.08 13.58
CA LYS A 81 -7.97 7.29 12.64
C LYS A 81 -8.12 6.11 11.68
N ALA A 82 -7.02 5.60 11.13
CA ALA A 82 -7.05 4.47 10.19
C ALA A 82 -7.62 3.19 10.84
N TYR A 83 -7.33 2.93 12.10
CA TYR A 83 -7.94 1.83 12.86
C TYR A 83 -9.40 2.10 13.20
N ALA A 84 -9.74 3.32 13.62
CA ALA A 84 -11.14 3.69 13.92
C ALA A 84 -12.05 3.58 12.69
N ASP A 85 -11.56 3.96 11.50
CA ASP A 85 -12.30 3.82 10.24
C ASP A 85 -12.43 2.33 9.80
N ALA A 86 -11.64 1.42 10.37
CA ALA A 86 -11.62 0.00 10.00
C ALA A 86 -12.47 -0.92 10.89
N ILE A 87 -12.99 -0.38 12.00
CA ILE A 87 -13.88 -1.06 12.97
C ILE A 87 -15.32 -0.67 12.67
#